data_AF-A0AAW2X2Z7-F1
#
_entry.id   AF-A0AAW2X2Z7-F1
#
_cell.length_a   1.000
_cell.length_b   1.000
_cell.length_c   1.000
_cell.angle_alpha   90.00
_cell.angle_beta   90.00
_cell.angle_gamma   90.00
#
_symmetry.space_group_name_H-M   'P 1'
#
loop_
_entity.id
_entity.type
_entity.pdbx_description
1 polymer ?
#
loop_
_entity_poly.entity_id
_entity_poly.type
_entity_poly.pdbx_seq_one_letter_code
_entity_poly.pdbx_strand_id
1 'polypeptide(L)'
;MLARYHYTVQSPPGMCMSSEYTFLTMVIPGPSNPKRLIDMYLEPLIEELLHLWHVGVRTYDHTTNNEFIMRAALMRTVNDLPTYGMASGWNTTGVMGCPIYTDDIRAFHLQHGRKAC
;
A
#
# COMPACT_ATOMS: atom_id res chain seq x y z
N MET A 1 -4.81 -7.59 9.43
CA MET A 1 -4.49 -7.26 8.02
C MET A 1 -3.26 -6.37 8.02
N LEU A 2 -2.23 -6.71 7.23
CA LEU A 2 -0.97 -5.96 7.19
C LEU A 2 -0.85 -5.28 5.83
N ALA A 3 -0.87 -3.95 5.82
CA ALA A 3 -0.48 -3.15 4.67
C ALA A 3 0.87 -2.52 5.00
N ARG A 4 1.91 -2.91 4.23
CA ARG A 4 3.21 -2.23 4.30
C ARG A 4 3.28 -1.19 3.21
N TYR A 5 3.66 0.02 3.55
CA TYR A 5 3.75 1.14 2.61
C TYR A 5 5.23 1.45 2.39
N HIS A 6 5.66 1.48 1.14
CA HIS A 6 7.02 1.85 0.78
C HIS A 6 7.07 3.32 0.43
N TYR A 7 7.86 4.05 1.20
CA TYR A 7 8.08 5.48 1.02
C TYR A 7 9.37 5.69 0.27
N THR A 8 9.35 6.55 -0.74
CA THR A 8 10.59 7.17 -1.19
C THR A 8 10.83 8.45 -0.44
N VAL A 9 11.82 8.40 0.44
CA VAL A 9 12.57 9.58 0.83
C VAL A 9 13.43 9.98 -0.37
N GLN A 10 13.73 11.26 -0.53
CA GLN A 10 14.59 11.80 -1.59
C GLN A 10 15.96 11.09 -1.63
N SER A 11 16.00 9.96 -2.34
CA SER A 11 17.06 8.96 -2.36
C SER A 11 17.28 8.56 -3.83
N PRO A 12 18.50 8.15 -4.22
CA PRO A 12 18.75 7.63 -5.56
C PRO A 12 17.71 6.57 -5.96
N PRO A 13 17.20 6.56 -7.20
CA PRO A 13 16.15 5.65 -7.65
C PRO A 13 16.44 4.16 -7.39
N GLY A 14 17.70 3.76 -7.33
CA GLY A 14 18.10 2.37 -7.04
C GLY A 14 18.02 1.96 -5.57
N MET A 15 17.88 2.91 -4.65
CA MET A 15 17.87 2.66 -3.20
C MET A 15 16.46 2.74 -2.59
N CYS A 16 15.44 3.14 -3.36
CA CYS A 16 14.06 3.31 -2.88
C CYS A 16 13.40 2.06 -2.29
N MET A 17 13.93 0.88 -2.62
CA MET A 17 13.43 -0.42 -2.15
C MET A 17 14.29 -1.04 -1.05
N SER A 18 15.29 -0.30 -0.52
CA SER A 18 16.07 -0.80 0.61
C SER A 18 15.16 -0.95 1.84
N SER A 19 15.46 -1.94 2.69
CA SER A 19 14.73 -2.15 3.95
C SER A 19 14.78 -0.93 4.87
N GLU A 20 15.80 -0.09 4.73
CA GLU A 20 16.03 1.12 5.53
C GLU A 20 15.00 2.21 5.22
N TYR A 21 14.38 2.17 4.03
CA TYR A 21 13.32 3.08 3.60
C TYR A 21 11.92 2.42 3.62
N THR A 22 11.81 1.22 4.20
CA THR A 22 10.53 0.51 4.33
C THR A 22 9.92 0.75 5.71
N PHE A 23 8.82 1.50 5.76
CA PHE A 23 8.12 1.79 7.01
C PHE A 23 6.79 1.03 7.08
N LEU A 24 6.52 0.42 8.23
CA LEU A 24 5.19 -0.11 8.52
C LEU A 24 4.35 1.02 9.08
N THR A 25 3.34 1.47 8.33
CA THR A 25 2.51 2.61 8.74
C THR A 25 1.08 2.26 9.09
N MET A 26 0.60 1.08 8.74
CA MET A 26 -0.73 0.64 9.15
C MET A 26 -0.75 -0.84 9.52
N VAL A 27 -1.16 -1.11 10.76
CA VAL A 27 -1.59 -2.43 11.21
C VAL A 27 -3.07 -2.32 11.49
N ILE A 28 -3.92 -3.00 10.71
CA ILE A 28 -5.35 -2.99 10.97
C ILE A 28 -5.66 -4.12 11.97
N PRO A 29 -6.02 -3.79 13.22
CA PRO A 29 -6.25 -4.78 14.26
C PRO A 29 -7.68 -5.32 14.17
N GLY A 30 -7.82 -6.64 14.25
CA GLY A 30 -9.10 -7.26 14.57
C GLY A 30 -9.50 -8.44 13.68
N PRO A 31 -10.36 -9.34 14.19
CA PRO A 31 -10.92 -10.49 13.46
C PRO A 31 -12.01 -10.10 12.46
N SER A 32 -12.49 -8.85 12.51
CA SER A 32 -13.61 -8.33 11.72
C SER A 32 -13.12 -7.64 10.45
N ASN A 33 -13.83 -7.84 9.34
CA ASN A 33 -13.48 -7.25 8.05
C ASN A 33 -13.63 -5.71 8.09
N PRO A 34 -12.54 -4.93 7.97
CA PRO A 34 -12.57 -3.48 8.04
C PRO A 34 -13.02 -2.83 6.74
N LYS A 35 -13.50 -3.58 5.73
CA LYS A 35 -13.83 -3.09 4.37
C LYS A 35 -14.61 -1.77 4.34
N ARG A 36 -15.55 -1.57 5.27
CA ARG A 36 -16.36 -0.35 5.35
C ARG A 36 -15.68 0.84 6.00
N LEU A 37 -14.60 0.61 6.73
CA LEU A 37 -13.87 1.60 7.52
C LEU A 37 -12.45 1.84 6.98
N ILE A 38 -12.05 1.17 5.89
CA ILE A 38 -10.69 1.27 5.35
C ILE A 38 -10.34 2.71 5.00
N ASP A 39 -11.29 3.46 4.44
CA ASP A 39 -11.12 4.87 4.08
C ASP A 39 -10.84 5.74 5.32
N MET A 40 -11.52 5.47 6.44
CA MET A 40 -11.29 6.15 7.72
C MET A 40 -9.90 5.86 8.30
N TYR A 41 -9.38 4.65 8.10
CA TYR A 41 -8.01 4.32 8.51
C TYR A 41 -6.95 4.94 7.59
N LEU A 42 -7.25 5.08 6.30
CA LEU A 42 -6.35 5.65 5.29
C LEU A 42 -6.29 7.19 5.35
N GLU A 43 -7.36 7.86 5.74
CA GLU A 43 -7.45 9.32 5.84
C GLU A 43 -6.24 9.98 6.53
N PRO A 44 -5.86 9.64 7.77
CA PRO A 44 -4.71 10.26 8.43
C PRO A 44 -3.39 9.99 7.70
N LEU A 45 -3.23 8.81 7.11
CA LEU A 45 -2.05 8.46 6.32
C LEU A 45 -1.97 9.30 5.02
N ILE A 46 -3.11 9.53 4.36
CA ILE A 46 -3.18 10.36 3.16
C ILE A 46 -2.84 11.80 3.50
N GLU A 47 -3.37 12.33 4.61
CA GLU A 47 -3.06 13.69 5.08
C GLU A 47 -1.57 13.87 5.37
N GLU A 48 -0.94 12.92 6.08
CA GLU A 48 0.51 12.94 6.34
C GLU A 48 1.33 12.89 5.05
N LEU A 49 0.96 12.01 4.11
CA LEU A 49 1.62 11.90 2.81
C LEU A 49 1.51 13.19 1.99
N LEU A 50 0.34 13.82 1.97
CA LEU A 50 0.13 15.11 1.30
C LEU A 50 0.95 16.21 1.96
N HIS A 51 1.01 16.24 3.29
CA HIS A 51 1.85 17.18 4.03
C HIS A 51 3.34 17.00 3.69
N LEU A 52 3.84 15.76 3.74
CA LEU A 52 5.22 15.42 3.39
C LEU A 52 5.55 15.75 1.93
N TRP A 53 4.60 15.58 1.01
CA TRP A 53 4.80 15.88 -0.41
C TRP A 53 4.79 17.38 -0.70
N HIS A 54 3.81 18.14 -0.17
CA HIS A 54 3.61 19.55 -0.51
C HIS A 54 4.45 20.50 0.35
N VAL A 55 4.46 20.29 1.67
CA VAL A 55 5.17 21.13 2.65
C VAL A 55 6.56 20.56 2.90
N GLY A 56 6.64 19.26 3.21
CA GLY A 56 7.84 18.60 3.70
C GLY A 56 8.08 18.89 5.18
N VAL A 57 9.06 18.20 5.77
CA VAL A 57 9.43 18.33 7.19
C VAL A 57 10.91 18.69 7.31
N ARG A 58 11.26 19.56 8.26
CA ARG A 58 12.68 19.81 8.58
C ARG A 58 13.28 18.55 9.19
N THR A 59 14.32 18.03 8.56
CA THR A 59 15.04 16.86 9.05
C THR A 59 16.52 17.17 9.11
N TYR A 60 17.14 16.71 10.19
CA TYR A 60 18.57 16.79 10.38
C TYR A 60 19.26 15.58 9.74
N ASP A 61 20.22 15.84 8.87
CA ASP A 61 21.09 14.80 8.31
C ASP A 61 22.38 14.72 9.13
N HIS A 62 22.59 13.57 9.78
CA HIS A 62 23.78 13.32 10.58
C HIS A 62 25.05 13.21 9.73
N THR A 63 24.96 12.78 8.47
CA THR A 63 26.15 12.62 7.62
C THR A 63 26.69 13.97 7.13
N THR A 64 25.80 14.90 6.79
CA THR A 64 26.18 16.26 6.36
C THR A 64 26.18 17.29 7.49
N ASN A 65 25.73 16.90 8.69
CA ASN A 65 25.63 17.76 9.89
C ASN A 65 24.82 19.04 9.62
N ASN A 66 23.79 18.94 8.79
CA ASN A 66 22.96 20.04 8.31
C ASN A 66 21.48 19.66 8.32
N GLU A 67 20.62 20.66 8.29
CA GLU A 67 19.19 20.46 8.11
C GLU A 67 18.79 20.60 6.64
N PHE A 68 17.79 19.80 6.23
CA PHE A 68 17.15 19.91 4.93
C PHE A 68 15.64 19.72 5.07
N ILE A 69 14.90 20.09 4.02
CA ILE A 69 13.47 19.79 3.94
C ILE A 69 13.31 18.42 3.32
N MET A 70 12.91 17.43 4.12
CA MET A 70 12.58 16.10 3.66
C MET A 70 11.18 16.11 3.05
N ARG A 71 11.07 15.51 1.86
CA ARG A 71 9.79 15.15 1.23
C ARG A 71 9.72 13.64 1.04
N ALA A 72 8.51 13.11 1.12
CA ALA A 72 8.25 11.70 0.92
C ALA A 72 7.04 11.49 0.01
N ALA A 73 7.08 10.42 -0.78
CA ALA A 73 5.95 9.97 -1.59
C ALA A 73 5.73 8.47 -1.39
N LEU A 74 4.47 8.03 -1.50
CA LEU A 74 4.12 6.63 -1.54
C LEU A 74 4.35 6.07 -2.95
N MET A 75 5.25 5.09 -3.10
CA MET A 75 5.51 4.45 -4.40
C MET A 75 4.74 3.14 -4.58
N ARG A 76 4.77 2.29 -3.55
CA ARG A 76 4.16 0.95 -3.62
C ARG A 76 3.63 0.53 -2.27
N THR A 77 2.50 -0.14 -2.30
CA THR A 77 1.94 -0.85 -1.15
C THR A 77 2.17 -2.35 -1.32
N VAL A 78 2.67 -3.02 -0.27
CA VAL A 78 2.70 -4.48 -0.18
C VAL A 78 1.50 -4.91 0.64
N ASN A 79 0.56 -5.52 -0.06
CA ASN A 79 -0.74 -5.93 0.44
C ASN A 79 -0.90 -7.43 0.17
N ASP A 80 -1.52 -8.17 1.08
CA ASP A 80 -2.09 -9.47 0.72
C ASP A 80 -3.29 -9.27 -0.24
N LEU A 81 -3.75 -10.33 -0.91
CA LEU A 81 -4.84 -10.23 -1.87
C LEU A 81 -6.11 -9.60 -1.25
N PRO A 82 -6.62 -10.04 -0.08
CA PRO A 82 -7.78 -9.41 0.55
C PRO A 82 -7.60 -7.90 0.82
N THR A 83 -6.42 -7.50 1.31
CA THR A 83 -6.08 -6.09 1.57
C THR A 83 -6.08 -5.29 0.28
N TYR A 84 -5.48 -5.85 -0.78
CA TYR A 84 -5.43 -5.22 -2.08
C TYR A 84 -6.83 -4.93 -2.60
N GLY A 85 -7.76 -5.89 -2.53
CA GLY A 85 -9.14 -5.68 -2.97
C GLY A 85 -9.91 -4.63 -2.18
N MET A 86 -9.60 -4.47 -0.90
CA MET A 86 -10.20 -3.40 -0.10
C MET A 86 -9.59 -2.03 -0.41
N ALA A 87 -8.27 -1.93 -0.52
CA ALA A 87 -7.59 -0.66 -0.75
C ALA A 87 -7.74 -0.13 -2.18
N SER A 88 -7.81 -1.02 -3.18
CA SER A 88 -7.92 -0.64 -4.60
C SER A 88 -9.37 -0.65 -5.13
N GLY A 89 -10.32 -1.16 -4.34
CA GLY A 89 -11.66 -1.48 -4.82
C GLY A 89 -11.71 -2.68 -5.77
N TRP A 90 -10.60 -3.39 -5.97
CA TRP A 90 -10.53 -4.56 -6.85
C TRP A 90 -11.34 -5.74 -6.31
N ASN A 91 -12.01 -6.47 -7.19
CA ASN A 91 -12.62 -7.73 -6.80
C ASN A 91 -11.55 -8.83 -6.74
N THR A 92 -11.19 -9.27 -5.55
CA THR A 92 -10.20 -10.34 -5.34
C THR A 92 -10.83 -11.72 -5.27
N THR A 93 -12.11 -11.84 -5.64
CA THR A 93 -12.89 -13.07 -5.61
C THR A 93 -13.53 -13.36 -6.96
N GLY A 94 -13.73 -14.64 -7.25
CA GLY A 94 -14.34 -15.06 -8.52
C GLY A 94 -13.36 -15.06 -9.69
N VAL A 95 -13.92 -15.15 -10.90
CA VAL A 95 -13.20 -15.32 -12.17
C VAL A 95 -12.23 -14.18 -12.46
N MET A 96 -12.54 -12.95 -12.02
CA MET A 96 -11.71 -11.74 -12.19
C MET A 96 -10.86 -11.42 -10.95
N GLY A 97 -10.60 -12.41 -10.10
CA GLY A 97 -9.88 -12.23 -8.84
C GLY A 97 -8.43 -11.80 -8.98
N CYS A 98 -7.79 -12.05 -10.13
CA CYS A 98 -6.39 -11.75 -10.35
C CYS A 98 -6.20 -10.35 -10.97
N PRO A 99 -5.55 -9.40 -10.27
CA PRO A 99 -5.32 -8.05 -10.80
C PRO A 99 -4.22 -7.99 -11.88
N ILE A 100 -3.49 -9.08 -12.11
CA ILE A 100 -2.37 -9.12 -13.07
C ILE A 100 -2.82 -9.58 -14.46
N TYR A 101 -3.85 -10.43 -14.53
CA TYR A 101 -4.20 -11.16 -15.76
C TYR A 101 -5.59 -10.82 -16.27
N THR A 102 -6.03 -9.57 -16.13
CA THR A 102 -7.43 -9.12 -16.33
C THR A 102 -8.12 -9.62 -17.61
N ASP A 103 -7.37 -9.83 -18.69
CA ASP A 103 -7.92 -10.21 -20.01
C ASP A 103 -7.63 -11.65 -20.45
N ASP A 104 -6.80 -12.40 -19.71
CA ASP A 104 -6.30 -13.72 -20.14
C ASP A 104 -6.51 -14.82 -19.08
N ILE A 105 -7.50 -14.62 -18.20
CA ILE A 105 -7.86 -15.60 -17.17
C ILE A 105 -8.75 -16.68 -17.79
N ARG A 106 -8.20 -17.90 -17.94
CA ARG A 106 -9.01 -19.10 -18.20
C ARG A 106 -9.64 -19.59 -16.90
N ALA A 107 -10.56 -18.80 -16.36
CA ALA A 107 -11.28 -19.18 -15.15
C ALA A 107 -12.62 -19.84 -15.48
N PHE A 108 -12.98 -20.88 -14.73
CA PHE A 108 -14.22 -21.64 -14.89
C PHE A 108 -14.87 -21.91 -13.55
N HIS A 109 -16.17 -22.23 -13.56
CA HIS A 109 -16.88 -22.59 -12.34
C HIS A 109 -16.94 -24.10 -12.19
N LEU A 110 -16.62 -24.61 -10.99
CA LEU A 110 -16.83 -26.02 -10.67
C LEU A 110 -18.33 -26.34 -10.75
N GLN A 111 -18.70 -27.40 -11.46
CA GLN A 111 -20.11 -27.72 -11.74
C GLN A 111 -20.95 -27.92 -10.47
N HIS A 112 -20.37 -28.53 -9.43
CA HIS A 112 -21.09 -28.86 -8.19
C HIS A 112 -20.85 -27.82 -7.07
N GLY A 113 -19.68 -27.17 -7.08
CA GLY A 113 -19.30 -26.21 -6.03
C GLY A 113 -19.56 -24.75 -6.37
N ARG A 114 -19.77 -24.42 -7.66
CA ARG A 114 -19.92 -23.07 -8.22
C ARG A 114 -18.83 -22.08 -7.80
N LYS A 115 -17.68 -22.58 -7.33
CA LYS A 115 -16.49 -21.78 -7.05
C LYS A 115 -15.78 -21.50 -8.36
N ALA A 116 -15.30 -20.28 -8.53
CA ALA A 116 -14.41 -19.91 -9.63
C ALA A 116 -13.03 -20.51 -9.36
N CYS A 117 -12.47 -21.17 -10.38
CA CYS A 117 -11.13 -21.76 -10.42
C CYS A 117 -10.37 -21.21 -11.61
#